data_AF-A0A7W0SKZ1-F1
#
_entry.id   AF-A0A7W0SKZ1-F1
#
_cell.length_a   1.000
_cell.length_b   1.000
_cell.length_c   1.000
_cell.angle_alpha   90.00
_cell.angle_beta   90.00
_cell.angle_gamma   90.00
#
_symmetry.space_group_name_H-M   'P 1'
#
loop_
_entity.id
_entity.type
_entity.pdbx_description
1 polymer ?
#
loop_
_entity_poly.entity_id
_entity_poly.type
_entity_poly.pdbx_seq_one_letter_code
_entity_poly.pdbx_strand_id
1 'polypeptide(L)'
;LSGVTMTINGVACGLKSVSRHQIIFVVPPFLSSVAAGTPYPVVINNQGTVFRGSLTIVPARPDIFTDLLVPGPGGRAQAFNVTNRVHTTEPFTVRTIRVRGGTRVPSVIRLRLTGVANTSAGVITVRIGGAPPVPIVPISAFTGGVLVEPGVYTIDFQLPDSLNRAGDQPIVVEVRLPDGTIFSSRLQDTAPRIFIL
;
A
#
# COMPACT_ATOMS: atom_id res chain seq x y z
N LEU A 1 -5.63 16.14 -18.75
CA LEU A 1 -4.64 17.04 -18.11
C LEU A 1 -3.66 17.48 -19.20
N SER A 2 -3.49 18.79 -19.46
CA SER A 2 -2.57 19.30 -20.50
C SER A 2 -2.77 18.76 -21.94
N GLY A 3 -4.02 18.49 -22.34
CA GLY A 3 -4.33 17.91 -23.65
C GLY A 3 -4.07 16.40 -23.76
N VAL A 4 -3.71 15.75 -22.66
CA VAL A 4 -3.60 14.29 -22.56
C VAL A 4 -4.89 13.69 -21.98
N THR A 5 -5.39 12.65 -22.64
CA THR A 5 -6.47 11.78 -22.16
C THR A 5 -6.04 10.32 -22.26
N MET A 6 -6.48 9.50 -21.32
CA MET A 6 -6.17 8.07 -21.29
C MET A 6 -7.44 7.27 -21.02
N THR A 7 -7.59 6.15 -21.73
CA THR A 7 -8.66 5.19 -21.51
C THR A 7 -8.11 3.78 -21.40
N ILE A 8 -8.68 2.97 -20.51
CA ILE A 8 -8.46 1.52 -20.43
C ILE A 8 -9.79 0.86 -20.74
N ASN A 9 -9.82 -0.04 -21.73
CA ASN A 9 -11.04 -0.70 -22.20
C ASN A 9 -12.17 0.29 -22.57
N GLY A 10 -11.80 1.44 -23.14
CA GLY A 10 -12.75 2.51 -23.48
C GLY A 10 -13.25 3.34 -22.30
N VAL A 11 -12.88 3.00 -21.06
CA VAL A 11 -13.23 3.77 -19.85
C VAL A 11 -12.14 4.78 -19.52
N ALA A 12 -12.53 6.03 -19.26
CA ALA A 12 -11.60 7.11 -18.94
C ALA A 12 -10.83 6.83 -17.63
N CYS A 13 -9.51 7.07 -17.66
CA CYS A 13 -8.65 6.98 -16.49
C CYS A 13 -8.49 8.34 -15.81
N GLY A 14 -8.42 8.35 -14.48
CA GLY A 14 -8.07 9.55 -13.73
C GLY A 14 -6.58 9.86 -13.88
N LEU A 15 -6.22 11.02 -14.43
CA LEU A 15 -4.83 11.46 -14.53
C LEU A 15 -4.43 12.21 -13.26
N LYS A 16 -3.40 11.73 -12.56
CA LYS A 16 -2.83 12.38 -11.37
C LYS A 16 -1.76 13.41 -11.76
N SER A 17 -0.88 13.07 -12.69
CA SER A 17 0.11 14.00 -13.23
C SER A 17 0.55 13.59 -14.63
N VAL A 18 1.01 14.57 -15.41
CA VAL A 18 1.56 14.38 -16.75
C VAL A 18 2.84 15.21 -16.84
N SER A 19 3.94 14.58 -17.22
CA SER A 19 5.23 15.22 -17.48
C SER A 19 5.77 14.78 -18.84
N ARG A 20 6.92 15.34 -19.25
CA ARG A 20 7.58 14.96 -20.51
C ARG A 20 7.98 13.48 -20.59
N HIS A 21 8.18 12.82 -19.46
CA HIS A 21 8.70 11.45 -19.40
C HIS A 21 7.75 10.46 -18.74
N GLN A 22 6.67 10.92 -18.10
CA GLN A 22 5.81 10.06 -17.30
C GLN A 22 4.38 10.56 -17.25
N ILE A 23 3.44 9.61 -17.26
CA ILE A 23 2.03 9.84 -16.92
C ILE A 23 1.74 9.03 -15.67
N ILE A 24 1.26 9.69 -14.61
CA ILE A 24 0.75 9.03 -13.42
C ILE A 24 -0.77 9.07 -13.50
N PHE A 25 -1.40 7.90 -13.44
CA PHE A 25 -2.84 7.75 -13.57
C PHE A 25 -3.36 6.71 -12.58
N VAL A 26 -4.68 6.70 -12.42
CA VAL A 26 -5.42 5.73 -11.62
C VAL A 26 -6.21 4.85 -12.56
N VAL A 27 -6.05 3.54 -12.39
CA VAL A 27 -6.82 2.52 -13.11
C VAL A 27 -8.31 2.69 -12.78
N PRO A 28 -9.21 2.69 -13.77
CA PRO A 28 -10.65 2.77 -13.53
C PRO A 28 -11.12 1.66 -12.57
N PRO A 29 -12.04 1.96 -11.64
CA PRO A 29 -12.60 0.93 -10.77
C PRO A 29 -13.45 -0.05 -11.59
N PHE A 30 -13.72 -1.23 -11.01
CA PHE A 30 -14.61 -2.25 -11.57
C PHE A 30 -14.17 -2.92 -12.88
N LEU A 31 -12.88 -2.81 -13.24
CA LEU A 31 -12.29 -3.70 -14.24
C LEU A 31 -12.09 -5.09 -13.61
N SER A 32 -12.64 -6.13 -14.24
CA SER A 32 -12.43 -7.49 -13.79
C SER A 32 -10.97 -7.89 -13.95
N SER A 33 -10.46 -8.74 -13.07
CA SER A 33 -9.11 -9.28 -13.23
C SER A 33 -9.02 -10.68 -12.63
N VAL A 34 -8.09 -11.47 -13.17
CA VAL A 34 -7.74 -12.80 -12.64
C VAL A 34 -6.29 -12.82 -12.18
N ALA A 35 -5.95 -13.76 -11.30
CA ALA A 35 -4.59 -13.90 -10.76
C ALA A 35 -3.51 -14.01 -11.85
N ALA A 36 -3.80 -14.69 -12.96
CA ALA A 36 -2.92 -14.81 -14.11
C ALA A 36 -2.71 -13.50 -14.90
N GLY A 37 -3.50 -12.46 -14.59
CA GLY A 37 -3.52 -11.19 -15.30
C GLY A 37 -4.57 -11.14 -16.41
N THR A 38 -5.26 -10.00 -16.50
CA THR A 38 -6.26 -9.72 -17.53
C THR A 38 -5.77 -8.57 -18.40
N PRO A 39 -5.49 -8.80 -19.69
CA PRO A 39 -5.04 -7.73 -20.59
C PRO A 39 -6.21 -6.85 -21.01
N TYR A 40 -6.02 -5.54 -20.92
CA TYR A 40 -6.96 -4.54 -21.41
C TYR A 40 -6.30 -3.62 -22.43
N PRO A 41 -7.02 -3.22 -23.49
CA PRO A 41 -6.50 -2.24 -24.44
C PRO A 41 -6.39 -0.87 -23.75
N VAL A 42 -5.29 -0.18 -24.01
CA VAL A 42 -5.03 1.16 -23.53
C VAL A 42 -4.92 2.11 -24.71
N VAL A 43 -5.56 3.26 -24.59
CA VAL A 43 -5.43 4.35 -25.55
C VAL A 43 -5.02 5.60 -24.80
N ILE A 44 -3.92 6.20 -25.24
CA ILE A 44 -3.44 7.50 -24.77
C ILE A 44 -3.53 8.44 -25.96
N ASN A 45 -4.26 9.53 -25.81
CA ASN A 45 -4.28 10.62 -26.78
C ASN A 45 -3.52 11.80 -26.17
N ASN A 46 -2.49 12.25 -26.85
CA ASN A 46 -1.73 13.45 -26.52
C ASN A 46 -1.89 14.46 -27.65
N GLN A 47 -2.82 15.41 -27.47
CA GLN A 47 -3.07 16.51 -28.41
C GLN A 47 -3.28 16.07 -29.87
N GLY A 48 -3.96 14.94 -30.09
CA GLY A 48 -4.25 14.38 -31.41
C GLY A 48 -3.34 13.22 -31.81
N THR A 49 -2.18 13.05 -31.17
CA THR A 49 -1.34 11.87 -31.36
C THR A 49 -1.85 10.73 -30.49
N VAL A 50 -2.23 9.61 -31.13
CA VAL A 50 -2.80 8.45 -30.44
C VAL A 50 -1.78 7.33 -30.30
N PHE A 51 -1.53 6.92 -29.06
CA PHE A 51 -0.76 5.73 -28.71
C PHE A 51 -1.71 4.63 -28.26
N ARG A 52 -1.49 3.41 -28.76
CA ARG A 52 -2.26 2.23 -28.40
C ARG A 52 -1.34 1.19 -27.79
N GLY A 53 -1.81 0.51 -26.76
CA GLY A 53 -1.07 -0.57 -26.12
C GLY A 53 -2.00 -1.50 -25.37
N SER A 54 -1.41 -2.36 -24.55
CA SER A 54 -2.14 -3.21 -23.62
C SER A 54 -1.58 -3.04 -22.21
N LEU A 55 -2.46 -3.13 -21.21
CA LEU A 55 -2.11 -3.15 -19.80
C LEU A 55 -2.71 -4.41 -19.19
N THR A 56 -1.88 -5.23 -18.57
CA THR A 56 -2.34 -6.39 -17.82
C THR A 56 -2.65 -5.97 -16.39
N ILE A 57 -3.90 -6.19 -15.97
CA ILE A 57 -4.37 -5.89 -14.61
C ILE A 57 -4.48 -7.20 -13.83
N VAL A 58 -4.00 -7.18 -12.59
CA VAL A 58 -4.15 -8.26 -11.61
C VAL A 58 -5.06 -7.79 -10.45
N PRO A 59 -5.67 -8.71 -9.68
CA PRO A 59 -6.58 -8.34 -8.60
C PRO A 59 -5.95 -7.52 -7.49
N ALA A 60 -4.65 -7.72 -7.22
CA ALA A 60 -3.90 -6.94 -6.25
C ALA A 60 -2.43 -6.83 -6.66
N ARG A 61 -1.80 -5.71 -6.33
CA ARG A 61 -0.36 -5.48 -6.49
C ARG A 61 0.10 -4.52 -5.40
N PRO A 62 0.08 -4.96 -4.12
CA PRO A 62 0.34 -4.06 -3.01
C PRO A 62 1.75 -3.47 -3.13
N ASP A 63 1.89 -2.17 -2.87
CA ASP A 63 3.21 -1.57 -2.58
C ASP A 63 3.05 -0.42 -1.60
N ILE A 64 4.05 -0.25 -0.75
CA ILE A 64 4.01 0.68 0.38
C ILE A 64 4.63 2.01 -0.05
N PHE A 65 3.98 3.12 0.26
CA PHE A 65 4.56 4.44 0.02
C PHE A 65 5.73 4.70 0.96
N THR A 66 6.75 5.37 0.45
CA THR A 66 7.92 5.77 1.25
C THR A 66 8.11 7.27 1.22
N ASP A 67 8.71 7.80 2.29
CA ASP A 67 9.08 9.23 2.36
C ASP A 67 10.44 9.51 1.70
N LEU A 68 10.91 8.62 0.82
CA LEU A 68 12.14 8.85 0.07
C LEU A 68 11.90 9.86 -1.06
N LEU A 69 12.80 10.83 -1.17
CA LEU A 69 12.79 11.81 -2.27
C LEU A 69 12.95 11.13 -3.65
N VAL A 70 13.64 9.98 -3.68
CA VAL A 70 13.85 9.15 -4.87
C VAL A 70 13.43 7.72 -4.55
N PRO A 71 12.61 7.06 -5.39
CA PRO A 71 12.27 5.65 -5.20
C PRO A 71 13.54 4.80 -5.10
N GLY A 72 13.74 4.15 -3.96
CA GLY A 72 14.90 3.32 -3.67
C GLY A 72 14.60 2.26 -2.60
N PRO A 73 15.47 1.27 -2.42
CA PRO A 73 15.30 0.24 -1.40
C PRO A 73 15.41 0.83 0.01
N GLY A 74 14.71 0.23 0.98
CA GLY A 74 14.90 0.51 2.40
C GLY A 74 14.39 1.88 2.90
N GLY A 75 13.51 2.55 2.15
CA GLY A 75 12.90 3.80 2.57
C GLY A 75 12.06 3.70 3.84
N ARG A 76 11.78 4.82 4.51
CA ARG A 76 10.83 4.84 5.63
C ARG A 76 9.42 4.66 5.12
N ALA A 77 8.70 3.69 5.67
CA ALA A 77 7.31 3.46 5.30
C ALA A 77 6.46 4.64 5.76
N GLN A 78 5.55 5.09 4.90
CA GLN A 78 4.63 6.15 5.26
C GLN A 78 3.53 5.59 6.16
N ALA A 79 3.79 5.60 7.47
CA ALA A 79 2.96 5.02 8.50
C ALA A 79 2.68 6.01 9.63
N PHE A 80 1.53 5.86 10.27
CA PHE A 80 1.09 6.72 11.37
C PHE A 80 0.46 5.87 12.48
N ASN A 81 0.77 6.19 13.73
CA ASN A 81 0.03 5.68 14.87
C ASN A 81 -1.28 6.46 14.97
N VAL A 82 -2.40 5.76 14.79
CA VAL A 82 -3.76 6.29 14.79
C VAL A 82 -4.56 5.86 16.02
N THR A 83 -3.89 5.37 17.07
CA THR A 83 -4.53 4.95 18.33
C THR A 83 -5.30 6.10 18.99
N ASN A 84 -4.80 7.32 18.82
CA ASN A 84 -5.42 8.55 19.33
C ASN A 84 -5.77 9.49 18.16
N ARG A 85 -6.60 10.51 18.45
CA ARG A 85 -7.02 11.53 17.47
C ARG A 85 -5.84 12.25 16.82
N VAL A 86 -4.80 12.55 17.61
CA VAL A 86 -3.56 13.14 17.09
C VAL A 86 -2.67 12.00 16.64
N HIS A 87 -2.44 11.91 15.33
CA HIS A 87 -1.58 10.90 14.76
C HIS A 87 -0.13 11.20 15.09
N THR A 88 0.65 10.18 15.41
CA THR A 88 2.10 10.30 15.59
C THR A 88 2.82 9.49 14.52
N THR A 89 4.01 9.93 14.15
CA THR A 89 4.91 9.18 13.25
C THR A 89 5.86 8.31 14.07
N GLU A 90 6.80 7.67 13.40
CA GLU A 90 7.89 6.96 14.03
C GLU A 90 8.69 7.84 15.00
N PRO A 91 9.29 7.24 16.05
CA PRO A 91 9.29 5.81 16.37
C PRO A 91 7.97 5.30 17.01
N PHE A 92 7.58 4.05 16.72
CA PHE A 92 6.35 3.46 17.25
C PHE A 92 6.60 2.63 18.51
N THR A 93 5.69 2.67 19.48
CA THR A 93 5.65 1.70 20.58
C THR A 93 4.59 0.63 20.29
N VAL A 94 4.76 -0.62 20.73
CA VAL A 94 3.72 -1.66 20.58
C VAL A 94 2.43 -1.35 21.34
N ARG A 95 2.52 -0.50 22.38
CA ARG A 95 1.37 -0.02 23.14
C ARG A 95 1.41 1.49 23.32
N THR A 96 0.26 2.13 23.16
CA THR A 96 0.05 3.58 23.29
C THR A 96 -0.90 3.87 24.45
N ILE A 97 -0.66 4.97 25.17
CA ILE A 97 -1.60 5.45 26.19
C ILE A 97 -2.77 6.13 25.48
N ARG A 98 -3.99 5.64 25.70
CA ARG A 98 -5.20 6.25 25.16
C ARG A 98 -5.49 7.54 25.93
N VAL A 99 -5.54 8.67 25.22
CA VAL A 99 -5.74 10.00 25.85
C VAL A 99 -7.02 10.03 26.66
N ARG A 100 -8.10 9.45 26.13
CA ARG A 100 -9.35 9.26 26.87
C ARG A 100 -9.29 7.96 27.67
N GLY A 101 -9.09 8.07 28.98
CA GLY A 101 -9.08 6.96 29.92
C GLY A 101 -7.71 6.61 30.50
N GLY A 102 -6.60 7.11 29.92
CA GLY A 102 -5.25 6.92 30.47
C GLY A 102 -4.75 5.48 30.45
N THR A 103 -5.45 4.57 29.77
CA THR A 103 -5.12 3.14 29.73
C THR A 103 -4.16 2.85 28.58
N ARG A 104 -3.24 1.91 28.82
CA ARG A 104 -2.29 1.46 27.82
C ARG A 104 -2.93 0.38 26.95
N VAL A 105 -3.15 0.70 25.69
CA VAL A 105 -3.76 -0.20 24.69
C VAL A 105 -2.75 -0.54 23.60
N PRO A 106 -2.93 -1.65 22.87
CA PRO A 106 -2.13 -1.94 21.70
C PRO A 106 -2.17 -0.79 20.68
N SER A 107 -1.03 -0.48 20.09
CA SER A 107 -0.92 0.61 19.12
C SER A 107 -1.52 0.18 17.78
N VAL A 108 -2.38 1.03 17.22
CA VAL A 108 -2.94 0.88 15.88
C VAL A 108 -2.12 1.72 14.90
N ILE A 109 -1.55 1.06 13.90
CA ILE A 109 -0.74 1.68 12.85
C ILE A 109 -1.55 1.70 11.57
N ARG A 110 -1.63 2.89 10.97
CA ARG A 110 -2.16 3.15 9.65
C ARG A 110 -1.02 3.21 8.65
N LEU A 111 -1.07 2.37 7.63
CA LEU A 111 -0.10 2.33 6.55
C LEU A 111 -0.69 2.89 5.28
N ARG A 112 0.08 3.72 4.56
CA ARG A 112 -0.29 4.20 3.22
C ARG A 112 0.34 3.33 2.14
N LEU A 113 -0.48 2.85 1.21
CA LEU A 113 -0.07 1.90 0.18
C LEU A 113 -0.92 2.04 -1.09
N THR A 114 -0.53 1.34 -2.15
CA THR A 114 -1.29 1.23 -3.40
C THR A 114 -1.60 -0.22 -3.74
N GLY A 115 -2.37 -0.46 -4.81
CA GLY A 115 -2.62 -1.80 -5.34
C GLY A 115 -3.42 -2.75 -4.43
N VAL A 116 -4.17 -2.19 -3.49
CA VAL A 116 -5.09 -2.90 -2.57
C VAL A 116 -6.54 -2.42 -2.74
N ALA A 117 -6.89 -1.98 -3.94
CA ALA A 117 -8.24 -1.53 -4.23
C ALA A 117 -9.24 -2.68 -4.08
N ASN A 118 -10.38 -2.44 -3.43
CA ASN A 118 -11.45 -3.43 -3.24
C ASN A 118 -11.02 -4.71 -2.51
N THR A 119 -9.90 -4.71 -1.79
CA THR A 119 -9.49 -5.87 -0.97
C THR A 119 -10.13 -5.78 0.42
N SER A 120 -10.67 -6.90 0.89
CA SER A 120 -11.21 -7.00 2.24
C SER A 120 -10.09 -7.16 3.28
N ALA A 121 -10.35 -6.79 4.54
CA ALA A 121 -9.37 -6.90 5.61
C ALA A 121 -8.84 -8.34 5.78
N GLY A 122 -9.73 -9.33 5.65
CA GLY A 122 -9.40 -10.74 5.90
C GLY A 122 -8.43 -11.38 4.91
N VAL A 123 -8.17 -10.74 3.77
CA VAL A 123 -7.19 -11.21 2.78
C VAL A 123 -5.85 -10.47 2.85
N ILE A 124 -5.74 -9.45 3.72
CA ILE A 124 -4.53 -8.62 3.84
C ILE A 124 -3.74 -9.06 5.07
N THR A 125 -2.47 -9.40 4.86
CA THR A 125 -1.52 -9.71 5.92
C THR A 125 -0.33 -8.75 5.85
N VAL A 126 -0.02 -8.11 6.96
CA VAL A 126 1.19 -7.31 7.15
C VAL A 126 2.23 -8.20 7.81
N ARG A 127 3.43 -8.25 7.24
CA ARG A 127 4.58 -8.96 7.80
C ARG A 127 5.60 -7.94 8.24
N ILE A 128 5.98 -7.97 9.52
CA ILE A 128 7.06 -7.16 10.06
C ILE A 128 8.16 -8.08 10.55
N GLY A 129 9.41 -7.72 10.28
CA GLY A 129 10.56 -8.46 10.77
C GLY A 129 11.21 -9.36 9.73
N GLY A 130 11.99 -10.34 10.20
CA GLY A 130 12.77 -11.25 9.37
C GLY A 130 14.26 -10.88 9.26
N ALA A 131 14.69 -9.78 9.88
CA ALA A 131 16.09 -9.52 10.13
C ALA A 131 16.44 -10.04 11.54
N PRO A 132 17.46 -10.91 11.72
CA PRO A 132 17.88 -11.37 13.03
C PRO A 132 18.11 -10.18 13.98
N PRO A 133 17.63 -10.23 15.24
CA PRO A 133 17.05 -11.37 15.96
C PRO A 133 15.52 -11.50 15.85
N VAL A 134 14.83 -10.69 15.04
CA VAL A 134 13.37 -10.59 15.03
C VAL A 134 12.77 -11.54 13.99
N PRO A 135 11.98 -12.56 14.39
CA PRO A 135 11.29 -13.43 13.44
C PRO A 135 10.22 -12.64 12.67
N ILE A 136 9.80 -13.16 11.54
CA ILE A 136 8.71 -12.57 10.77
C ILE A 136 7.41 -12.73 11.55
N VAL A 137 6.74 -11.61 11.82
CA VAL A 137 5.46 -11.57 12.53
C VAL A 137 4.34 -11.24 11.53
N PRO A 138 3.45 -12.19 11.21
CA PRO A 138 2.25 -11.92 10.42
C PRO A 138 1.18 -11.24 11.26
N ILE A 139 0.54 -10.23 10.70
CA ILE A 139 -0.46 -9.40 11.35
C ILE A 139 -1.63 -9.20 10.38
N SER A 140 -2.85 -9.54 10.80
CA SER A 140 -4.04 -9.29 10.00
C SER A 140 -4.40 -7.80 10.02
N ALA A 141 -4.79 -7.26 8.87
CA ALA A 141 -5.36 -5.92 8.82
C ALA A 141 -6.75 -5.89 9.47
N PHE A 142 -7.11 -4.76 10.09
CA PHE A 142 -8.45 -4.48 10.59
C PHE A 142 -9.38 -3.94 9.51
N THR A 143 -8.82 -3.19 8.57
CA THR A 143 -9.56 -2.57 7.48
C THR A 143 -9.12 -3.18 6.15
N GLY A 144 -10.04 -3.19 5.19
CA GLY A 144 -9.67 -3.35 3.79
C GLY A 144 -8.89 -2.14 3.26
N GLY A 145 -8.61 -2.13 1.97
CA GLY A 145 -8.05 -0.95 1.30
C GLY A 145 -9.04 0.22 1.29
N VAL A 146 -8.87 1.17 2.20
CA VAL A 146 -9.70 2.40 2.26
C VAL A 146 -9.07 3.48 1.40
N LEU A 147 -9.80 3.99 0.40
CA LEU A 147 -9.30 5.04 -0.48
C LEU A 147 -9.20 6.37 0.28
N VAL A 148 -8.02 7.01 0.22
CA VAL A 148 -7.79 8.33 0.84
C VAL A 148 -7.40 9.40 -0.18
N GLU A 149 -6.71 9.02 -1.25
CA GLU A 149 -6.40 9.87 -2.40
C GLU A 149 -6.45 9.02 -3.67
N PRO A 150 -6.55 9.61 -4.87
CA PRO A 150 -6.52 8.85 -6.11
C PRO A 150 -5.29 7.90 -6.20
N GLY A 151 -5.55 6.59 -6.18
CA GLY A 151 -4.54 5.53 -6.21
C GLY A 151 -3.82 5.25 -4.87
N VAL A 152 -4.17 5.96 -3.80
CA VAL A 152 -3.61 5.79 -2.46
C VAL A 152 -4.67 5.28 -1.51
N TYR A 153 -4.34 4.17 -0.87
CA TYR A 153 -5.18 3.48 0.09
C TYR A 153 -4.50 3.47 1.46
N THR A 154 -5.30 3.26 2.49
CA THR A 154 -4.83 3.00 3.85
C THR A 154 -5.35 1.68 4.36
N ILE A 155 -4.52 0.98 5.12
CA ILE A 155 -4.91 -0.15 5.97
C ILE A 155 -4.49 0.14 7.40
N ASP A 156 -5.30 -0.32 8.36
CA ASP A 156 -4.98 -0.23 9.77
C ASP A 156 -4.71 -1.63 10.35
N PHE A 157 -3.70 -1.76 11.20
CA PHE A 157 -3.38 -3.01 11.90
C PHE A 157 -2.83 -2.70 13.30
N GLN A 158 -2.87 -3.70 14.19
CA GLN A 158 -2.35 -3.56 15.55
C GLN A 158 -0.96 -4.16 15.69
N LEU A 159 -0.05 -3.44 16.33
CA LEU A 159 1.26 -3.99 16.67
C LEU A 159 1.11 -5.05 17.79
N PRO A 160 1.56 -6.29 17.57
CA PRO A 160 1.61 -7.29 18.63
C PRO A 160 2.76 -7.00 19.60
N ASP A 161 2.58 -7.42 20.85
CA ASP A 161 3.59 -7.25 21.91
C ASP A 161 4.91 -7.97 21.60
N SER A 162 4.92 -8.95 20.68
CA SER A 162 6.12 -9.65 20.21
C SER A 162 7.10 -8.75 19.44
N LEU A 163 6.66 -7.60 18.95
CA LEU A 163 7.51 -6.62 18.27
C LEU A 163 8.08 -5.56 19.22
N ASN A 164 7.88 -5.70 20.54
CA ASN A 164 8.39 -4.74 21.51
C ASN A 164 9.92 -4.69 21.43
N ARG A 165 10.50 -3.49 21.29
CA ARG A 165 11.94 -3.28 21.09
C ARG A 165 12.52 -3.96 19.85
N ALA A 166 11.70 -4.22 18.83
CA ALA A 166 12.18 -4.83 17.60
C ALA A 166 13.17 -3.93 16.83
N GLY A 167 13.21 -2.62 17.10
CA GLY A 167 14.09 -1.67 16.41
C GLY A 167 13.65 -1.43 14.97
N ASP A 168 14.61 -1.27 14.08
CA ASP A 168 14.35 -0.97 12.66
C ASP A 168 14.03 -2.23 11.87
N GLN A 169 12.77 -2.41 11.46
CA GLN A 169 12.28 -3.64 10.83
C GLN A 169 11.69 -3.39 9.44
N PRO A 170 11.91 -4.29 8.47
CA PRO A 170 11.22 -4.24 7.19
C PRO A 170 9.72 -4.55 7.37
N ILE A 171 8.88 -3.90 6.57
CA ILE A 171 7.44 -4.13 6.51
C ILE A 171 7.04 -4.54 5.10
N VAL A 172 6.32 -5.65 5.01
CA VAL A 172 5.84 -6.24 3.75
C VAL A 172 4.33 -6.44 3.85
N VAL A 173 3.60 -6.13 2.78
CA VAL A 173 2.15 -6.36 2.72
C VAL A 173 1.86 -7.46 1.71
N GLU A 174 1.08 -8.44 2.13
CA GLU A 174 0.61 -9.55 1.31
C GLU A 174 -0.91 -9.49 1.17
N VAL A 175 -1.41 -9.74 -0.04
CA VAL A 175 -2.82 -9.96 -0.33
C VAL A 175 -2.97 -11.40 -0.83
N ARG A 176 -3.75 -12.20 -0.10
CA ARG A 176 -4.04 -13.60 -0.45
C ARG A 176 -5.41 -13.72 -1.10
N LEU A 177 -5.44 -14.14 -2.36
CA LEU A 177 -6.70 -14.40 -3.06
C LEU A 177 -7.36 -15.71 -2.60
N PRO A 178 -8.67 -15.88 -2.83
CA PRO A 178 -9.39 -17.11 -2.48
C PRO A 178 -8.85 -18.38 -3.14
N ASP A 179 -8.19 -18.25 -4.30
CA ASP A 179 -7.54 -19.34 -5.03
C ASP A 179 -6.16 -19.74 -4.45
N GLY A 180 -5.72 -19.07 -3.38
CA GLY A 180 -4.43 -19.30 -2.72
C GLY A 180 -3.28 -18.47 -3.27
N THR A 181 -3.46 -17.72 -4.36
CA THR A 181 -2.42 -16.84 -4.92
C THR A 181 -2.07 -15.71 -3.95
N ILE A 182 -0.78 -15.45 -3.76
CA ILE A 182 -0.29 -14.37 -2.88
C ILE A 182 0.37 -13.29 -3.73
N PHE A 183 -0.13 -12.06 -3.61
CA PHE A 183 0.52 -10.87 -4.13
C PHE A 183 1.22 -10.16 -2.98
N SER A 184 2.53 -10.00 -3.07
CA SER A 184 3.34 -9.32 -2.05
C SER A 184 3.85 -7.98 -2.56
N SER A 185 4.10 -7.06 -1.64
CA SER A 185 4.87 -5.85 -1.90
C SER A 185 6.34 -6.18 -2.16
N ARG A 186 7.20 -5.15 -2.15
CA ARG A 186 8.66 -5.33 -2.24
C ARG A 186 9.14 -6.40 -1.26
N LEU A 187 10.09 -7.21 -1.73
CA LEU A 187 10.78 -8.22 -0.92
C LEU A 187 11.50 -7.56 0.25
N GLN A 188 11.67 -8.32 1.33
CA GLN A 188 12.17 -7.84 2.61
C GLN A 188 13.45 -7.00 2.53
N ASP A 189 14.42 -7.36 1.67
CA ASP A 189 15.69 -6.64 1.51
C ASP A 189 15.55 -5.24 0.91
N THR A 190 14.45 -5.02 0.17
CA THR A 190 14.13 -3.76 -0.51
C THR A 190 12.89 -3.08 0.05
N ALA A 191 12.24 -3.75 1.00
CA ALA A 191 11.00 -3.31 1.61
C ALA A 191 11.22 -2.01 2.39
N PRO A 192 10.19 -1.16 2.47
CA PRO A 192 10.21 -0.05 3.40
C PRO A 192 10.38 -0.55 4.84
N ARG A 193 10.88 0.33 5.69
CA ARG A 193 11.19 0.00 7.07
C ARG A 193 10.39 0.86 8.04
N ILE A 194 10.12 0.29 9.20
CA ILE A 194 9.53 0.97 10.34
C ILE A 194 10.35 0.79 11.61
N PHE A 195 10.40 1.81 12.46
CA PHE A 195 11.12 1.74 13.74
C PHE A 195 10.17 1.49 14.92
N ILE A 196 10.43 0.43 15.69
CA ILE A 196 9.63 0.01 16.85
C ILE A 196 10.47 0.00 18.13
N LEU A 197 10.01 0.74 19.15
CA LEU A 197 10.57 0.86 20.50
C LEU A 197 10.16 -0.27 21.45
#